data_AF-A0A7S1XAH2-F1
#
_entry.id   AF-A0A7S1XAH2-F1
#
_cell.length_a   1.000
_cell.length_b   1.000
_cell.length_c   1.000
_cell.angle_alpha   90.00
_cell.angle_beta   90.00
_cell.angle_gamma   90.00
#
_symmetry.space_group_name_H-M   'P 1'
#
loop_
_entity.id
_entity.type
_entity.pdbx_description
1 polymer ?
#
loop_
_entity_poly.entity_id
_entity_poly.type
_entity_poly.pdbx_seq_one_letter_code
_entity_poly.pdbx_strand_id
1 'polypeptide(L)'
;QALRRDGCRWDKETSAQAARGGHLAVLQWVMGEDCVWGLPTFRCAAEGGHRKCVEWLFQEGCPWDASVCAAAAGGGHLALLAWMRGHGFPWDEETANLAARQGHLDVMQWALAKGAPFGREVGRYAAIGGHLNVLAWMAAEGLMEMDGMWCREAARGGHMELLQWLHTAHGAVLNEDVMAAAAGGGHLGVVRWLREQG
;
A
#
# COMPACT_ATOMS: atom_id res chain seq x y z
N GLN A 1 -7.48 -7.85 -36.43
CA GLN A 1 -8.61 -8.80 -36.55
C GLN A 1 -8.26 -10.27 -36.26
N ALA A 2 -6.97 -10.67 -36.20
CA ALA A 2 -6.60 -12.07 -35.95
C ALA A 2 -6.82 -12.57 -34.50
N LEU A 3 -6.67 -11.72 -33.47
CA LEU A 3 -6.79 -12.14 -32.06
C LEU A 3 -8.24 -12.35 -31.56
N ARG A 4 -9.25 -11.87 -32.29
CA ARG A 4 -10.67 -12.09 -31.94
C ARG A 4 -11.13 -13.54 -32.16
N ARG A 5 -10.37 -14.33 -32.94
CA ARG A 5 -10.82 -15.63 -33.45
C ARG A 5 -10.36 -16.84 -32.61
N ASP A 6 -9.37 -16.64 -31.73
CA ASP A 6 -8.75 -17.72 -30.94
C ASP A 6 -9.18 -17.74 -29.45
N GLY A 7 -10.28 -17.09 -29.09
CA GLY A 7 -10.87 -17.26 -27.75
C GLY A 7 -10.16 -16.53 -26.61
N CYS A 8 -9.22 -15.62 -26.90
CA CYS A 8 -8.77 -14.62 -25.93
C CYS A 8 -9.92 -13.63 -25.66
N ARG A 9 -10.83 -14.00 -24.76
CA ARG A 9 -11.75 -13.04 -24.15
C ARG A 9 -10.88 -12.08 -23.33
N TRP A 10 -10.86 -10.81 -23.73
CA TRP A 10 -10.25 -9.74 -22.94
C TRP A 10 -10.97 -9.70 -21.59
N ASP A 11 -10.32 -10.23 -20.57
CA ASP A 11 -10.86 -10.36 -19.23
C ASP A 11 -10.61 -9.07 -18.44
N LYS A 12 -11.10 -9.06 -17.20
CA LYS A 12 -10.92 -7.95 -16.25
C LYS A 12 -9.45 -7.60 -16.02
N GLU A 13 -8.54 -8.55 -16.23
CA GLU A 13 -7.10 -8.36 -16.05
C GLU A 13 -6.51 -7.45 -17.13
N THR A 14 -6.97 -7.59 -18.39
CA THR A 14 -6.50 -6.75 -19.49
C THR A 14 -6.77 -5.26 -19.22
N SER A 15 -8.00 -4.93 -18.79
CA SER A 15 -8.37 -3.55 -18.48
C SER A 15 -7.65 -3.05 -17.22
N ALA A 16 -7.48 -3.90 -16.20
CA ALA A 16 -6.74 -3.57 -14.99
C ALA A 16 -5.26 -3.25 -15.26
N GLN A 17 -4.58 -4.02 -16.12
CA GLN A 17 -3.19 -3.74 -16.49
C GLN A 17 -3.05 -2.48 -17.34
N ALA A 18 -3.97 -2.25 -18.29
CA ALA A 18 -4.00 -1.00 -19.06
C ALA A 18 -4.21 0.22 -18.14
N ALA A 19 -5.08 0.09 -17.13
CA ALA A 19 -5.28 1.09 -16.09
C ALA A 19 -4.01 1.32 -15.26
N ARG A 20 -3.37 0.25 -14.78
CA ARG A 20 -2.14 0.31 -13.98
C ARG A 20 -0.98 0.94 -14.73
N GLY A 21 -0.90 0.76 -16.05
CA GLY A 21 0.11 1.38 -16.92
C GLY A 21 -0.27 2.77 -17.46
N GLY A 22 -1.47 3.27 -17.16
CA GLY A 22 -1.89 4.61 -17.55
C GLY A 22 -2.24 4.75 -19.03
N HIS A 23 -2.49 3.65 -19.71
CA HIS A 23 -2.76 3.61 -21.15
C HIS A 23 -4.22 3.94 -21.45
N LEU A 24 -4.63 5.19 -21.26
CA LEU A 24 -6.02 5.64 -21.44
C LEU A 24 -6.61 5.26 -22.81
N ALA A 25 -5.85 5.40 -23.90
CA ALA A 25 -6.33 5.05 -25.24
C ALA A 25 -6.62 3.55 -25.39
N VAL A 26 -5.78 2.70 -24.79
CA VAL A 26 -6.00 1.24 -24.75
C VAL A 26 -7.20 0.94 -23.87
N LEU A 27 -7.31 1.59 -22.73
CA LEU A 27 -8.42 1.44 -21.79
C LEU A 27 -9.77 1.79 -22.44
N GLN A 28 -9.85 2.94 -23.13
CA GLN A 28 -11.03 3.37 -23.90
C GLN A 28 -11.37 2.37 -25.02
N TRP A 29 -10.37 1.89 -25.74
CA TRP A 29 -10.58 0.94 -26.83
C TRP A 29 -11.10 -0.42 -26.32
N VAL A 30 -10.48 -0.96 -25.27
CA VAL A 30 -10.89 -2.23 -24.64
C VAL A 30 -12.32 -2.13 -24.08
N MET A 31 -12.74 -0.95 -23.63
CA MET A 31 -14.12 -0.73 -23.14
C MET A 31 -15.17 -0.54 -24.23
N GLY A 32 -14.78 -0.16 -25.44
CA GLY A 32 -15.69 -0.16 -26.59
C GLY A 32 -16.04 -1.57 -27.11
N GLU A 33 -15.38 -2.61 -26.59
CA GLU A 33 -15.42 -3.99 -27.11
C GLU A 33 -16.12 -4.98 -26.14
N ASP A 34 -17.06 -4.52 -25.30
CA ASP A 34 -17.81 -5.31 -24.29
C ASP A 34 -16.96 -5.91 -23.16
N CYS A 35 -15.80 -5.32 -22.83
CA CYS A 35 -15.02 -5.75 -21.68
C CYS A 35 -15.70 -5.38 -20.34
N VAL A 36 -15.67 -6.30 -19.38
CA VAL A 36 -16.21 -6.07 -18.04
C VAL A 36 -15.23 -5.19 -17.25
N TRP A 37 -15.63 -3.97 -16.95
CA TRP A 37 -14.94 -3.07 -16.03
C TRP A 37 -15.53 -3.17 -14.63
N GLY A 38 -14.80 -2.64 -13.65
CA GLY A 38 -15.27 -2.56 -12.27
C GLY A 38 -14.22 -1.97 -11.34
N LEU A 39 -14.49 -2.12 -10.05
CA LEU A 39 -13.62 -1.63 -8.98
C LEU A 39 -12.11 -1.98 -9.15
N PRO A 40 -11.72 -3.19 -9.61
CA PRO A 40 -10.30 -3.50 -9.81
C PRO A 40 -9.59 -2.60 -10.83
N THR A 41 -10.23 -2.30 -11.95
CA THR A 41 -9.68 -1.40 -12.99
C THR A 41 -9.46 0.01 -12.42
N PHE A 42 -10.42 0.51 -11.63
CA PHE A 42 -10.30 1.80 -10.96
C PHE A 42 -9.15 1.81 -9.95
N ARG A 43 -9.08 0.80 -9.07
CA ARG A 43 -7.99 0.67 -8.10
C ARG A 43 -6.62 0.62 -8.77
N CYS A 44 -6.47 -0.13 -9.86
CA CYS A 44 -5.22 -0.20 -10.59
C CYS A 44 -4.82 1.14 -11.22
N ALA A 45 -5.76 1.91 -11.78
CA ALA A 45 -5.49 3.26 -12.28
C ALA A 45 -5.05 4.21 -11.16
N ALA A 46 -5.67 4.08 -9.98
CA ALA A 46 -5.35 4.85 -8.79
C ALA A 46 -3.97 4.48 -8.21
N GLU A 47 -3.68 3.18 -8.10
CA GLU A 47 -2.39 2.63 -7.64
C GLU A 47 -1.23 3.06 -8.53
N GLY A 48 -1.44 3.18 -9.85
CA GLY A 48 -0.44 3.71 -10.78
C GLY A 48 -0.40 5.24 -10.88
N GLY A 49 -1.28 5.96 -10.18
CA GLY A 49 -1.26 7.42 -10.14
C GLY A 49 -1.76 8.09 -11.42
N HIS A 50 -2.46 7.34 -12.27
CA HIS A 50 -2.84 7.79 -13.60
C HIS A 50 -4.12 8.59 -13.56
N ARG A 51 -4.00 9.87 -13.16
CA ARG A 51 -5.12 10.80 -13.02
C ARG A 51 -6.07 10.84 -14.22
N LYS A 52 -5.57 10.82 -15.45
CA LYS A 52 -6.41 10.82 -16.65
C LYS A 52 -7.30 9.58 -16.75
N CYS A 53 -6.76 8.40 -16.41
CA CYS A 53 -7.53 7.16 -16.36
C CYS A 53 -8.57 7.22 -15.25
N VAL A 54 -8.22 7.73 -14.07
CA VAL A 54 -9.14 7.91 -12.94
C VAL A 54 -10.27 8.89 -13.27
N GLU A 55 -9.94 10.05 -13.84
CA GLU A 55 -10.92 11.06 -14.25
C GLU A 55 -11.90 10.50 -15.27
N TRP A 56 -11.38 9.78 -16.27
CA TRP A 56 -12.21 9.13 -17.27
C TRP A 56 -13.11 8.04 -16.67
N LEU A 57 -12.56 7.15 -15.83
CA LEU A 57 -13.33 6.10 -15.13
C LEU A 57 -14.42 6.69 -14.22
N PHE A 58 -14.14 7.83 -13.58
CA PHE A 58 -15.11 8.55 -12.76
C PHE A 58 -16.27 9.11 -13.60
N GLN A 59 -15.98 9.69 -14.76
CA GLN A 59 -16.99 10.24 -15.68
C GLN A 59 -17.90 9.17 -16.28
N GLU A 60 -17.35 8.00 -16.59
CA GLU A 60 -18.11 6.86 -17.12
C GLU A 60 -18.96 6.15 -16.04
N GLY A 61 -18.88 6.58 -14.78
CA GLY A 61 -19.67 6.01 -13.69
C GLY A 61 -19.14 4.66 -13.18
N CYS A 62 -17.84 4.41 -13.27
CA CYS A 62 -17.24 3.21 -12.70
C CYS A 62 -17.52 3.12 -11.19
N PRO A 63 -17.95 1.97 -10.65
CA PRO A 63 -18.13 1.83 -9.20
C PRO A 63 -16.79 2.05 -8.50
N TRP A 64 -16.83 2.85 -7.44
CA TRP A 64 -15.68 3.18 -6.60
C TRP A 64 -16.09 3.13 -5.13
N ASP A 65 -15.12 2.85 -4.28
CA ASP A 65 -15.24 2.84 -2.82
C ASP A 65 -13.95 3.38 -2.18
N ALA A 66 -13.82 3.28 -0.86
CA ALA A 66 -12.65 3.77 -0.13
C ALA A 66 -11.33 3.09 -0.56
N SER A 67 -11.39 1.89 -1.13
CA SER A 67 -10.20 1.16 -1.60
C SER A 67 -9.51 1.83 -2.78
N VAL A 68 -10.20 2.72 -3.51
CA VAL A 68 -9.60 3.53 -4.59
C VAL A 68 -8.66 4.59 -4.00
N CYS A 69 -9.10 5.28 -2.95
CA CYS A 69 -8.24 6.22 -2.20
C CYS A 69 -7.07 5.47 -1.56
N ALA A 70 -7.33 4.29 -0.98
CA ALA A 70 -6.29 3.48 -0.39
C ALA A 70 -5.24 3.01 -1.41
N ALA A 71 -5.66 2.65 -2.63
CA ALA A 71 -4.77 2.32 -3.72
C ALA A 71 -3.90 3.52 -4.16
N ALA A 72 -4.49 4.71 -4.32
CA ALA A 72 -3.73 5.93 -4.62
C ALA A 72 -2.73 6.28 -3.51
N ALA A 73 -3.09 6.05 -2.26
CA ALA A 73 -2.22 6.31 -1.12
C ALA A 73 -1.07 5.30 -1.04
N GLY A 74 -1.35 4.02 -1.28
CA GLY A 74 -0.34 2.97 -1.40
C GLY A 74 0.60 3.15 -2.60
N GLY A 75 0.16 3.80 -3.68
CA GLY A 75 1.03 4.19 -4.80
C GLY A 75 1.85 5.47 -4.56
N GLY A 76 1.64 6.16 -3.44
CA GLY A 76 2.37 7.40 -3.13
C GLY A 76 1.88 8.62 -3.88
N HIS A 77 0.67 8.57 -4.46
CA HIS A 77 0.18 9.59 -5.39
C HIS A 77 -0.60 10.71 -4.69
N LEU A 78 0.11 11.53 -3.91
CA LEU A 78 -0.47 12.62 -3.13
C LEU A 78 -1.39 13.55 -3.96
N ALA A 79 -0.93 14.00 -5.14
CA ALA A 79 -1.70 14.91 -5.98
C ALA A 79 -3.01 14.28 -6.49
N LEU A 80 -3.00 12.97 -6.75
CA LEU A 80 -4.18 12.22 -7.15
C LEU A 80 -5.14 12.05 -5.97
N LEU A 81 -4.62 11.67 -4.80
CA LEU A 81 -5.42 11.53 -3.58
C LEU A 81 -6.08 12.86 -3.18
N ALA A 82 -5.36 13.98 -3.29
CA ALA A 82 -5.91 15.32 -3.07
C ALA A 82 -7.05 15.66 -4.04
N TRP A 83 -6.90 15.30 -5.32
CA TRP A 83 -7.95 15.46 -6.31
C TRP A 83 -9.18 14.60 -5.99
N MET A 84 -8.99 13.32 -5.66
CA MET A 84 -10.07 12.40 -5.27
C MET A 84 -10.84 12.94 -4.06
N ARG A 85 -10.11 13.48 -3.08
CA ARG A 85 -10.73 14.06 -1.88
C ARG A 85 -11.63 15.25 -2.21
N GLY A 86 -11.22 16.10 -3.16
CA GLY A 86 -12.03 17.21 -3.65
C GLY A 86 -13.31 16.78 -4.38
N HIS A 87 -13.37 15.54 -4.88
CA HIS A 87 -14.53 14.98 -5.60
C HIS A 87 -15.41 14.08 -4.72
N GLY A 88 -15.19 14.08 -3.41
CA GLY A 88 -16.06 13.36 -2.47
C GLY A 88 -15.77 11.87 -2.34
N PHE A 89 -14.61 11.39 -2.83
CA PHE A 89 -14.23 10.00 -2.62
C PHE A 89 -14.05 9.72 -1.10
N PRO A 90 -14.59 8.60 -0.59
CA PRO A 90 -14.40 8.18 0.78
C PRO A 90 -12.97 7.67 0.97
N TRP A 91 -12.51 7.74 2.20
CA TRP A 91 -11.33 7.06 2.68
C TRP A 91 -11.67 6.34 3.98
N ASP A 92 -10.86 5.36 4.32
CA ASP A 92 -10.91 4.59 5.54
C ASP A 92 -9.49 4.44 6.11
N GLU A 93 -9.34 3.68 7.20
CA GLU A 93 -8.05 3.39 7.82
C GLU A 93 -7.06 2.74 6.84
N GLU A 94 -7.56 2.01 5.83
CA GLU A 94 -6.73 1.34 4.83
C GLU A 94 -5.93 2.34 3.99
N THR A 95 -6.43 3.57 3.85
CA THR A 95 -5.71 4.65 3.17
C THR A 95 -4.39 4.99 3.88
N ALA A 96 -4.40 5.07 5.21
CA ALA A 96 -3.19 5.28 6.00
C ALA A 96 -2.33 4.01 6.06
N ASN A 97 -2.95 2.84 6.22
CA ASN A 97 -2.26 1.55 6.29
C ASN A 97 -1.42 1.27 5.04
N LEU A 98 -1.99 1.44 3.84
CA LEU A 98 -1.27 1.17 2.60
C LEU A 98 -0.18 2.21 2.31
N ALA A 99 -0.41 3.49 2.62
CA ALA A 99 0.64 4.50 2.56
C ALA A 99 1.81 4.16 3.49
N ALA A 100 1.52 3.72 4.71
CA ALA A 100 2.52 3.29 5.69
C ALA A 100 3.27 2.04 5.26
N ARG A 101 2.56 1.03 4.73
CA ARG A 101 3.13 -0.22 4.20
C ARG A 101 4.11 0.00 3.05
N GLN A 102 3.94 1.08 2.29
CA GLN A 102 4.79 1.42 1.15
C GLN A 102 5.76 2.58 1.46
N GLY A 103 5.73 3.11 2.69
CA GLY A 103 6.68 4.11 3.18
C GLY A 103 6.40 5.53 2.71
N HIS A 104 5.22 5.80 2.18
CA HIS A 104 4.78 7.11 1.69
C HIS A 104 4.36 8.03 2.84
N LEU A 105 5.35 8.46 3.62
CA LEU A 105 5.16 9.30 4.81
C LEU A 105 4.48 10.64 4.48
N ASP A 106 4.82 11.25 3.35
CA ASP A 106 4.22 12.50 2.87
C ASP A 106 2.71 12.37 2.61
N VAL A 107 2.30 11.29 1.96
CA VAL A 107 0.88 10.95 1.74
C VAL A 107 0.17 10.72 3.07
N MET A 108 0.79 9.97 3.97
CA MET A 108 0.21 9.65 5.28
C MET A 108 0.03 10.91 6.13
N GLN A 109 1.05 11.78 6.21
CA GLN A 109 0.98 13.06 6.92
C GLN A 109 -0.12 13.95 6.36
N TRP A 110 -0.21 14.05 5.04
CA TRP A 110 -1.27 14.83 4.39
C TRP A 110 -2.66 14.25 4.68
N ALA A 111 -2.83 12.93 4.60
CA ALA A 111 -4.10 12.27 4.87
C ALA A 111 -4.56 12.52 6.32
N LEU A 112 -3.65 12.37 7.29
CA LEU A 112 -3.92 12.64 8.69
C LEU A 112 -4.30 14.12 8.92
N ALA A 113 -3.56 15.05 8.32
CA ALA A 113 -3.84 16.49 8.42
C ALA A 113 -5.22 16.88 7.85
N LYS A 114 -5.79 16.05 6.96
CA LYS A 114 -7.12 16.24 6.39
C LYS A 114 -8.21 15.43 7.10
N GLY A 115 -7.89 14.77 8.21
CA GLY A 115 -8.82 14.01 9.03
C GLY A 115 -9.12 12.60 8.48
N ALA A 116 -8.17 11.99 7.77
CA ALA A 116 -8.27 10.57 7.45
C ALA A 116 -8.24 9.73 8.73
N PRO A 117 -9.01 8.62 8.80
CA PRO A 117 -8.93 7.70 9.93
C PRO A 117 -7.51 7.15 10.10
N PHE A 118 -7.02 7.17 11.34
CA PHE A 118 -5.70 6.66 11.70
C PHE A 118 -5.88 5.49 12.67
N GLY A 119 -5.73 4.27 12.15
CA GLY A 119 -5.93 3.04 12.90
C GLY A 119 -4.68 2.62 13.70
N ARG A 120 -4.86 1.69 14.64
CA ARG A 120 -3.75 1.10 15.42
C ARG A 120 -2.82 0.23 14.57
N GLU A 121 -3.32 -0.28 13.44
CA GLU A 121 -2.57 -1.18 12.56
C GLU A 121 -1.53 -0.45 11.70
N VAL A 122 -1.57 0.88 11.59
CA VAL A 122 -0.65 1.66 10.72
C VAL A 122 0.81 1.33 11.02
N GLY A 123 1.17 1.21 12.30
CA GLY A 123 2.53 0.84 12.72
C GLY A 123 2.92 -0.58 12.30
N ARG A 124 1.98 -1.54 12.39
CA ARG A 124 2.21 -2.90 11.91
C ARG A 124 2.45 -2.92 10.40
N TYR A 125 1.67 -2.17 9.62
CA TYR A 125 1.84 -2.08 8.17
C TYR A 125 3.18 -1.46 7.79
N ALA A 126 3.61 -0.39 8.46
CA ALA A 126 4.95 0.17 8.29
C ALA A 126 6.05 -0.86 8.63
N ALA A 127 5.86 -1.67 9.68
CA ALA A 127 6.81 -2.72 10.05
C ALA A 127 6.88 -3.85 9.02
N ILE A 128 5.75 -4.25 8.41
CA ILE A 128 5.71 -5.20 7.29
C ILE A 128 6.51 -4.66 6.10
N GLY A 129 6.37 -3.36 5.80
CA GLY A 129 7.13 -2.69 4.73
C GLY A 129 8.58 -2.36 5.07
N GLY A 130 8.96 -2.43 6.34
CA GLY A 130 10.31 -2.08 6.81
C GLY A 130 10.57 -0.57 6.86
N HIS A 131 9.51 0.24 6.90
CA HIS A 131 9.61 1.69 6.76
C HIS A 131 9.91 2.38 8.08
N LEU A 132 11.20 2.39 8.44
CA LEU A 132 11.72 3.05 9.65
C LEU A 132 11.34 4.53 9.70
N ASN A 133 11.34 5.25 8.58
CA ASN A 133 10.94 6.67 8.52
C ASN A 133 9.51 6.92 9.02
N VAL A 134 8.58 6.03 8.67
CA VAL A 134 7.18 6.12 9.11
C VAL A 134 7.08 5.87 10.62
N LEU A 135 7.73 4.81 11.11
CA LEU A 135 7.69 4.45 12.53
C LEU A 135 8.44 5.47 13.42
N ALA A 136 9.57 5.99 12.95
CA ALA A 136 10.30 7.05 13.64
C ALA A 136 9.47 8.34 13.72
N TRP A 137 8.74 8.70 12.66
CA TRP A 137 7.81 9.82 12.70
C TRP A 137 6.66 9.57 13.69
N MET A 138 6.04 8.38 13.68
CA MET A 138 5.01 8.03 14.65
C MET A 138 5.52 8.09 16.10
N ALA A 139 6.77 7.66 16.34
CA ALA A 139 7.41 7.76 17.64
C ALA A 139 7.59 9.21 18.08
N ALA A 140 8.04 10.09 17.18
CA ALA A 140 8.25 11.51 17.44
C ALA A 140 6.95 12.25 17.78
N GLU A 141 5.84 11.89 17.13
CA GLU A 141 4.51 12.45 17.38
C GLU A 141 3.80 11.82 18.60
N GLY A 142 4.41 10.82 19.25
CA GLY A 142 3.80 10.10 20.37
C GLY A 142 2.60 9.22 19.96
N LEU A 143 2.52 8.85 18.67
CA LEU A 143 1.46 7.99 18.09
C LEU A 143 1.83 6.50 18.13
N MET A 144 2.99 6.17 18.69
CA MET A 144 3.53 4.82 18.74
C MET A 144 3.10 4.10 20.02
N GLU A 145 2.12 3.19 19.89
CA GLU A 145 1.86 2.15 20.89
C GLU A 145 2.75 0.94 20.57
N MET A 146 3.79 0.71 21.37
CA MET A 146 4.73 -0.37 21.10
C MET A 146 4.06 -1.74 21.22
N ASP A 147 4.03 -2.46 20.10
CA ASP A 147 3.54 -3.84 20.01
C ASP A 147 4.70 -4.78 19.62
N GLY A 148 4.86 -5.89 20.36
CA GLY A 148 5.82 -6.94 20.04
C GLY A 148 5.63 -7.54 18.64
N MET A 149 4.44 -7.38 18.05
CA MET A 149 4.16 -7.79 16.67
C MET A 149 5.04 -7.06 15.64
N TRP A 150 5.51 -5.83 15.90
CA TRP A 150 6.30 -5.08 14.92
C TRP A 150 7.68 -5.71 14.70
N CYS A 151 8.34 -6.19 15.76
CA CYS A 151 9.59 -6.93 15.64
C CYS A 151 9.39 -8.22 14.84
N ARG A 152 8.28 -8.92 15.06
CA ARG A 152 7.96 -10.14 14.32
C ARG A 152 7.79 -9.87 12.82
N GLU A 153 7.04 -8.83 12.45
CA GLU A 153 6.82 -8.48 11.03
C GLU A 153 8.10 -7.95 10.38
N ALA A 154 8.88 -7.12 11.09
CA ALA A 154 10.18 -6.65 10.63
C ALA A 154 11.15 -7.81 10.38
N ALA A 155 11.19 -8.80 11.29
CA ALA A 155 11.99 -10.01 11.13
C ALA A 155 11.53 -10.89 9.97
N ARG A 156 10.22 -11.07 9.82
CA ARG A 156 9.64 -11.81 8.69
C ARG A 156 9.98 -11.18 7.34
N GLY A 157 10.06 -9.85 7.26
CA GLY A 157 10.44 -9.11 6.07
C GLY A 157 11.95 -8.89 5.88
N GLY A 158 12.76 -9.27 6.86
CA GLY A 158 14.22 -9.13 6.79
C GLY A 158 14.73 -7.72 7.06
N HIS A 159 13.92 -6.86 7.69
CA HIS A 159 14.17 -5.43 7.87
C HIS A 159 15.13 -5.17 9.04
N MET A 160 16.42 -5.47 8.81
CA MET A 160 17.47 -5.38 9.84
C MET A 160 17.56 -4.00 10.52
N GLU A 161 17.59 -2.92 9.74
CA GLU A 161 17.71 -1.56 10.29
C GLU A 161 16.54 -1.22 11.22
N LEU A 162 15.33 -1.62 10.84
CA LEU A 162 14.15 -1.43 11.66
C LEU A 162 14.23 -2.25 12.96
N LEU A 163 14.66 -3.51 12.90
CA LEU A 163 14.83 -4.34 14.09
C LEU A 163 15.87 -3.76 15.07
N GLN A 164 17.00 -3.31 14.54
CA GLN A 164 18.04 -2.67 15.35
C GLN A 164 17.49 -1.42 16.03
N TRP A 165 16.76 -0.58 15.31
CA TRP A 165 16.13 0.60 15.88
C TRP A 165 15.09 0.26 16.95
N LEU A 166 14.20 -0.70 16.70
CA LEU A 166 13.20 -1.16 17.68
C LEU A 166 13.87 -1.71 18.95
N HIS A 167 14.92 -2.50 18.81
CA HIS A 167 15.64 -3.08 19.94
C HIS A 167 16.41 -2.02 20.75
N THR A 168 17.17 -1.15 20.07
CA THR A 168 18.08 -0.21 20.73
C THR A 168 17.40 1.05 21.23
N ALA A 169 16.50 1.65 20.44
CA ALA A 169 15.86 2.92 20.78
C ALA A 169 14.60 2.72 21.63
N HIS A 170 13.94 1.56 21.52
CA HIS A 170 12.65 1.29 22.17
C HIS A 170 12.67 0.07 23.09
N GLY A 171 13.82 -0.60 23.27
CA GLY A 171 13.95 -1.73 24.18
C GLY A 171 13.09 -2.93 23.80
N ALA A 172 12.75 -3.06 22.50
CA ALA A 172 11.88 -4.13 22.05
C ALA A 172 12.51 -5.51 22.32
N VAL A 173 11.70 -6.40 22.89
CA VAL A 173 12.12 -7.75 23.28
C VAL A 173 12.23 -8.63 22.03
N LEU A 174 13.42 -9.18 21.81
CA LEU A 174 13.69 -10.14 20.74
C LEU A 174 13.49 -11.54 21.33
N ASN A 175 12.37 -12.18 20.98
CA ASN A 175 12.01 -13.50 21.50
C ASN A 175 12.06 -14.59 20.41
N GLU A 176 11.74 -15.82 20.79
CA GLU A 176 11.73 -16.98 19.88
C GLU A 176 10.78 -16.79 18.68
N ASP A 177 9.67 -16.04 18.84
CA ASP A 177 8.75 -15.75 17.74
C ASP A 177 9.38 -14.84 16.68
N VAL A 178 10.20 -13.86 17.10
CA VAL A 178 10.97 -12.98 16.19
C VAL A 178 12.02 -13.81 15.45
N MET A 179 12.71 -14.72 16.15
CA MET A 179 13.67 -15.66 15.55
C MET A 179 13.00 -16.59 14.53
N ALA A 180 11.88 -17.21 14.90
CA ALA A 180 11.11 -18.09 14.03
C ALA A 180 10.56 -17.34 12.81
N ALA A 181 10.13 -16.08 12.98
CA ALA A 181 9.69 -15.23 11.88
C ALA A 181 10.82 -14.92 10.89
N ALA A 182 12.02 -14.56 11.37
CA ALA A 182 13.20 -14.36 10.51
C ALA A 182 13.57 -15.63 9.74
N ALA A 183 13.55 -16.78 10.42
CA ALA A 183 13.82 -18.08 9.79
C ALA A 183 12.75 -18.44 8.74
N GLY A 184 11.48 -18.22 9.05
CA GLY A 184 10.37 -18.45 8.12
C GLY A 184 10.37 -17.52 6.90
N GLY A 185 10.93 -16.31 7.03
CA GLY A 185 11.18 -15.39 5.91
C GLY A 185 12.46 -15.71 5.11
N GLY A 186 13.29 -16.65 5.59
CA GLY A 186 14.56 -17.01 4.94
C GLY A 186 15.69 -15.98 5.14
N HIS A 187 15.57 -15.09 6.13
CA HIS A 187 16.50 -13.98 6.33
C HIS A 187 17.67 -14.36 7.25
N LEU A 188 18.65 -15.11 6.71
CA LEU A 188 19.81 -15.62 7.45
C LEU A 188 20.61 -14.51 8.18
N GLY A 189 20.72 -13.32 7.59
CA GLY A 189 21.39 -12.18 8.23
C GLY A 189 20.72 -11.77 9.53
N VAL A 190 19.39 -11.66 9.51
CA VAL A 190 18.58 -11.35 10.71
C VAL A 190 18.70 -12.46 11.75
N VAL A 191 18.62 -13.73 11.36
CA VAL A 191 18.77 -14.86 12.29
C VAL A 191 20.14 -14.84 12.99
N ARG A 192 21.23 -14.57 12.26
CA ARG A 192 22.56 -14.46 12.86
C ARG A 192 22.64 -13.32 13.86
N TRP A 193 22.14 -12.14 13.47
CA TRP A 193 22.11 -10.98 14.34
C TRP A 193 21.28 -11.22 15.61
N LEU A 194 20.09 -11.80 15.49
CA LEU A 194 19.23 -12.13 16.64
C LEU A 194 19.95 -13.03 17.65
N ARG A 195 20.71 -14.04 17.17
CA ARG A 195 21.51 -14.94 18.02
C ARG A 195 22.64 -14.23 18.74
N GLU A 196 23.16 -13.14 18.18
CA GLU A 196 24.18 -12.33 18.83
C GLU A 196 23.58 -11.44 19.94
N GLN A 197 22.27 -11.15 19.88
CA GLN A 197 21.58 -10.33 20.88
C GLN A 197 21.09 -11.13 22.10
N GLY A 198 21.02 -12.47 22.05
CA GLY A 198 20.61 -13.33 23.18
C GLY A 198 20.01 -14.66 22.74
#